data_AF-A0A2V8J0Q1-F1
#
_entry.id   AF-A0A2V8J0Q1-F1
#
_cell.length_a   1.000
_cell.length_b   1.000
_cell.length_c   1.000
_cell.angle_alpha   90.00
_cell.angle_beta   90.00
_cell.angle_gamma   90.00
#
_symmetry.space_group_name_H-M   'P 1'
#
loop_
_entity.id
_entity.type
_entity.pdbx_description
1 polymer ?
#
loop_
_entity_poly.entity_id
_entity_poly.type
_entity_poly.pdbx_seq_one_letter_code
_entity_poly.pdbx_strand_id
1 'polypeptide(L)'
;MAAAGLWFAKTHINIRSASPVTVSEDFARVRRQFASQKPLIELDERGHLTRTNTDRPAGTRRPESLNIMAFDPDDEKVVRMDIPFWLLRLKMQGTRFSVGNGAIDLHELHLTVEDLERFGPTLIVDHKGRSGERVLVWSQ
;
A
#
# COMPACT_ATOMS: atom_id res chain seq x y z
N MET A 1 -28.84 -10.65 7.74
CA MET A 1 -27.73 -9.96 7.03
C MET A 1 -26.38 -10.58 7.44
N ALA A 2 -26.14 -11.87 7.18
CA ALA A 2 -24.92 -12.57 7.65
C ALA A 2 -24.06 -13.15 6.51
N ALA A 3 -24.48 -12.99 5.25
CA ALA A 3 -23.80 -13.57 4.10
C ALA A 3 -22.77 -12.62 3.43
N ALA A 4 -22.81 -11.32 3.74
CA ALA A 4 -21.93 -10.35 3.08
C ALA A 4 -20.47 -10.43 3.56
N GLY A 5 -20.20 -10.85 4.81
CA GLY A 5 -18.84 -10.83 5.37
C GLY A 5 -17.90 -11.89 4.78
N LEU A 6 -18.43 -13.03 4.34
CA LEU A 6 -17.61 -14.17 3.89
C LEU A 6 -17.28 -14.12 2.39
N TRP A 7 -18.04 -13.39 1.57
CA TRP A 7 -17.76 -13.30 0.13
C TRP A 7 -16.63 -12.32 -0.21
N PHE A 8 -16.40 -11.30 0.62
CA PHE A 8 -15.40 -10.25 0.36
C PHE A 8 -13.94 -10.68 0.54
N ALA A 9 -13.68 -11.74 1.32
CA ALA A 9 -12.31 -12.19 1.61
C ALA A 9 -11.61 -12.82 0.38
N LYS A 10 -12.36 -13.24 -0.66
CA LYS A 10 -11.80 -13.96 -1.82
C LYS A 10 -11.44 -13.06 -3.01
N THR A 11 -11.82 -11.78 -3.01
CA THR A 11 -11.89 -10.97 -4.25
C THR A 11 -10.81 -9.91 -4.43
N HIS A 12 -9.96 -9.63 -3.43
CA HIS A 12 -9.14 -8.41 -3.45
C HIS A 12 -7.63 -8.63 -3.56
N ILE A 13 -7.18 -9.87 -3.74
CA ILE A 13 -5.78 -10.19 -4.07
C ILE A 13 -5.75 -10.63 -5.53
N ASN A 14 -5.20 -9.78 -6.38
CA ASN A 14 -4.96 -10.09 -7.79
C ASN A 14 -3.44 -10.28 -7.98
N ILE A 15 -3.03 -11.54 -8.14
CA ILE A 15 -1.66 -11.90 -8.51
C ILE A 15 -1.69 -12.17 -10.01
N ARG A 16 -0.89 -11.43 -10.76
CA ARG A 16 -0.74 -11.63 -12.20
C ARG A 16 0.74 -11.63 -12.59
N SER A 17 1.11 -12.48 -13.54
CA SER A 17 2.38 -12.33 -14.24
C SER A 17 2.32 -11.05 -15.08
N ALA A 18 3.34 -10.21 -14.99
CA ALA A 18 3.40 -8.97 -15.75
C ALA A 18 4.85 -8.67 -16.14
N SER A 19 5.04 -8.27 -17.41
CA SER A 19 6.36 -7.88 -17.89
C SER A 19 6.82 -6.57 -17.24
N PRO A 20 8.14 -6.33 -17.13
CA PRO A 20 8.68 -5.09 -16.55
C PRO A 20 8.17 -3.80 -17.22
N VAL A 21 7.83 -3.87 -18.51
CA VAL A 21 7.27 -2.74 -19.26
C VAL A 21 5.85 -2.42 -18.79
N THR A 22 4.97 -3.43 -18.73
CA THR A 22 3.59 -3.26 -18.25
C THR A 22 3.55 -2.83 -16.78
N VAL A 23 4.44 -3.38 -15.95
CA VAL A 23 4.62 -2.97 -14.56
C VAL A 23 4.92 -1.48 -14.48
N SER A 24 5.87 -1.00 -15.27
CA SER A 24 6.29 0.41 -15.25
C SER A 24 5.13 1.36 -15.54
N GLU A 25 4.24 1.00 -16.46
CA GLU A 25 3.06 1.79 -16.80
C GLU A 25 2.02 1.80 -15.67
N ASP A 26 1.75 0.66 -15.04
CA ASP A 26 0.82 0.55 -13.92
C ASP A 26 1.28 1.40 -12.73
N PHE A 27 2.56 1.27 -12.36
CA PHE A 27 3.16 2.04 -11.28
C PHE A 27 3.13 3.54 -11.60
N ALA A 28 3.46 3.93 -12.84
CA ALA A 28 3.40 5.33 -13.26
C ALA A 28 1.97 5.89 -13.22
N ARG A 29 0.96 5.08 -13.55
CA ARG A 29 -0.45 5.48 -13.50
C ARG A 29 -0.90 5.83 -12.10
N VAL A 30 -0.59 4.97 -11.12
CA VAL A 30 -0.90 5.23 -9.71
C VAL A 30 -0.12 6.45 -9.22
N ARG A 31 1.19 6.54 -9.51
CA ARG A 31 2.01 7.69 -9.11
C ARG A 31 1.49 9.02 -9.65
N ARG A 32 0.95 9.05 -10.88
CA ARG A 32 0.35 10.26 -11.46
C ARG A 32 -0.84 10.79 -10.67
N GLN A 33 -1.65 9.91 -10.06
CA GLN A 33 -2.78 10.31 -9.22
C GLN A 33 -2.33 11.12 -7.98
N PHE A 34 -1.10 10.88 -7.54
CA PHE A 34 -0.49 11.50 -6.36
C PHE A 34 0.73 12.36 -6.73
N ALA A 35 0.87 12.82 -7.99
CA ALA A 35 2.07 13.49 -8.46
C ALA A 35 2.43 14.77 -7.69
N SER A 36 1.42 15.44 -7.10
CA SER A 36 1.59 16.63 -6.26
C SER A 36 1.93 16.32 -4.80
N GLN A 37 1.92 15.05 -4.40
CA GLN A 37 2.14 14.61 -3.03
C GLN A 37 3.46 13.85 -2.91
N LYS A 38 4.21 14.15 -1.85
CA LYS A 38 5.30 13.28 -1.43
C LYS A 38 4.73 12.04 -0.73
N PRO A 39 5.33 10.86 -0.89
CA PRO A 39 4.99 9.70 -0.07
C PRO A 39 5.00 10.06 1.42
N LEU A 40 4.10 9.50 2.23
CA LEU A 40 4.19 9.65 3.69
C LEU A 40 5.48 9.05 4.23
N ILE A 41 6.00 8.02 3.57
CA ILE A 41 7.20 7.28 3.94
C ILE A 41 8.09 7.20 2.71
N GLU A 42 9.32 7.66 2.88
CA GLU A 42 10.38 7.51 1.90
C GLU A 42 11.35 6.43 2.39
N LEU A 43 11.55 5.42 1.55
CA LEU A 43 12.48 4.33 1.78
C LEU A 43 13.69 4.51 0.86
N ASP A 44 14.88 4.14 1.33
CA ASP A 44 16.06 4.03 0.46
C ASP A 44 15.93 2.83 -0.49
N GLU A 45 16.91 2.65 -1.38
CA GLU A 45 16.91 1.54 -2.34
C GLU A 45 17.11 0.15 -1.69
N ARG A 46 17.37 0.10 -0.38
CA ARG A 46 17.48 -1.14 0.42
C ARG A 46 16.20 -1.40 1.23
N GLY A 47 15.20 -0.54 1.13
CA GLY A 47 13.95 -0.63 1.87
C GLY A 47 14.01 -0.03 3.28
N HIS A 48 15.10 0.66 3.64
CA HIS A 48 15.22 1.28 4.95
C HIS A 48 14.51 2.64 5.00
N LEU A 49 13.80 2.90 6.10
CA LEU A 49 13.16 4.18 6.36
C LEU A 49 14.19 5.32 6.35
N THR A 50 14.04 6.24 5.40
CA THR A 50 14.88 7.43 5.29
C THR A 50 14.16 8.67 5.81
N ARG A 51 12.86 8.80 5.52
CA ARG A 51 12.08 9.98 5.89
C ARG A 51 10.61 9.68 6.06
N THR A 52 10.00 10.36 7.03
CA THR A 52 8.55 10.39 7.22
C THR A 52 8.03 11.82 6.99
N ASN A 53 7.04 11.96 6.11
CA ASN A 53 6.42 13.23 5.72
C ASN A 53 5.01 13.36 6.33
N THR A 54 4.89 13.10 7.63
CA THR A 54 3.63 13.17 8.40
C THR A 54 3.24 14.61 8.78
N ASP A 55 4.14 15.58 8.62
CA ASP A 55 3.85 17.01 8.78
C ASP A 55 3.13 17.55 7.54
N ARG A 56 1.87 17.15 7.36
CA ARG A 56 0.98 17.63 6.31
C ARG A 56 -0.44 17.81 6.85
N PRO A 57 -1.24 18.73 6.27
CA PRO A 57 -2.61 18.93 6.71
C PRO A 57 -3.43 17.65 6.56
N ALA A 58 -4.41 17.49 7.45
CA ALA A 58 -5.36 16.39 7.38
C ALA A 58 -6.14 16.42 6.05
N GLY A 59 -6.43 15.23 5.53
CA GLY A 59 -7.25 15.07 4.34
C GLY A 59 -8.70 15.48 4.61
N THR A 60 -9.39 15.93 3.57
CA THR A 60 -10.79 16.34 3.65
C THR A 60 -11.77 15.15 3.54
N ARG A 61 -11.27 13.97 3.14
CA ARG A 61 -12.06 12.75 2.95
C ARG A 61 -11.37 11.60 3.67
N ARG A 62 -12.16 10.69 4.24
CA ARG A 62 -11.63 9.43 4.78
C ARG A 62 -11.42 8.44 3.62
N PRO A 63 -10.32 7.70 3.62
CA PRO A 63 -10.11 6.63 2.65
C PRO A 63 -11.00 5.43 2.98
N GLU A 64 -11.42 4.71 1.96
CA GLU A 64 -12.23 3.50 2.08
C GLU A 64 -11.38 2.23 1.97
N SER A 65 -10.26 2.32 1.24
CA SER A 65 -9.38 1.19 0.93
C SER A 65 -7.90 1.56 0.98
N LEU A 66 -7.08 0.61 1.41
CA LEU A 66 -5.63 0.62 1.34
C LEU A 66 -5.20 -0.29 0.20
N ASN A 67 -4.56 0.27 -0.81
CA ASN A 67 -4.09 -0.46 -1.97
C ASN A 67 -2.58 -0.67 -1.86
N ILE A 68 -2.15 -1.88 -2.21
CA ILE A 68 -0.75 -2.30 -2.23
C ILE A 68 -0.49 -2.89 -3.61
N MET A 69 0.60 -2.45 -4.25
CA MET A 69 1.08 -3.02 -5.50
C MET A 69 2.57 -3.28 -5.40
N ALA A 70 2.95 -4.56 -5.47
CA ALA A 70 4.33 -5.01 -5.40
C ALA A 70 4.69 -5.74 -6.70
N PHE A 71 5.90 -5.50 -7.19
CA PHE A 71 6.48 -6.20 -8.33
C PHE A 71 7.76 -6.90 -7.89
N ASP A 72 7.83 -8.19 -8.21
CA ASP A 72 8.99 -9.03 -8.04
C ASP A 72 9.63 -9.28 -9.42
N PRO A 73 10.87 -8.79 -9.66
CA PRO A 73 11.56 -8.98 -10.93
C PRO A 73 12.07 -10.40 -11.13
N ASP A 74 12.36 -11.15 -10.06
CA ASP A 74 12.89 -12.52 -10.17
C ASP A 74 11.80 -13.48 -10.65
N ASP A 75 10.57 -13.24 -10.20
CA ASP A 75 9.39 -14.04 -10.51
C ASP A 75 8.52 -13.47 -11.66
N GLU A 76 8.84 -12.26 -12.14
CA GLU A 76 8.03 -11.46 -13.09
C GLU A 76 6.55 -11.34 -12.69
N LYS A 77 6.30 -11.19 -11.39
CA LYS A 77 4.95 -11.16 -10.81
C LYS A 77 4.63 -9.81 -10.23
N VAL A 78 3.41 -9.35 -10.51
CA VAL A 78 2.79 -8.23 -9.81
C VAL A 78 1.71 -8.77 -8.89
N VAL A 79 1.84 -8.42 -7.62
CA VAL A 79 0.82 -8.62 -6.62
C VAL A 79 0.12 -7.29 -6.41
N ARG A 80 -1.19 -7.26 -6.64
CA ARG A 80 -2.04 -6.16 -6.26
C ARG A 80 -3.01 -6.62 -5.18
N MET A 81 -3.08 -5.86 -4.09
CA MET A 81 -3.98 -6.09 -2.99
C MET A 81 -4.78 -4.83 -2.70
N ASP A 82 -6.06 -5.01 -2.42
CA ASP A 82 -6.94 -3.98 -1.89
C ASP A 82 -7.45 -4.43 -0.51
N ILE A 83 -7.25 -3.58 0.50
CA ILE A 83 -7.64 -3.86 1.88
C ILE A 83 -8.61 -2.78 2.33
N PRO A 84 -9.89 -3.11 2.52
CA PRO A 84 -10.85 -2.14 3.04
C PRO A 84 -10.50 -1.66 4.45
N PHE A 85 -10.70 -0.37 4.74
CA PHE A 85 -10.41 0.22 6.05
C PHE A 85 -11.27 -0.37 7.18
N TRP A 86 -12.50 -0.80 6.88
CA TRP A 86 -13.32 -1.51 7.88
C TRP A 86 -12.63 -2.79 8.38
N LEU A 87 -11.90 -3.49 7.50
CA LEU A 87 -11.17 -4.70 7.87
C LEU A 87 -9.90 -4.36 8.65
N LEU A 88 -9.22 -3.27 8.28
CA LEU A 88 -8.07 -2.76 9.04
C LEU A 88 -8.48 -2.39 10.48
N ARG A 89 -9.60 -1.67 10.65
CA ARG A 89 -10.16 -1.34 11.97
C ARG A 89 -10.46 -2.57 12.83
N LEU A 90 -11.03 -3.62 12.23
CA LEU A 90 -11.31 -4.88 12.95
C LEU A 90 -10.03 -5.61 13.38
N LYS A 91 -9.00 -5.64 12.53
CA LYS A 91 -7.75 -6.35 12.82
C LYS A 91 -6.83 -5.61 13.79
N MET A 92 -6.85 -4.28 13.78
CA MET A 92 -6.02 -3.46 14.67
C MET A 92 -6.57 -3.32 16.10
N GLN A 93 -7.78 -3.79 16.37
CA GLN A 93 -8.28 -3.93 17.75
C GLN A 93 -7.55 -5.02 18.57
N GLY A 94 -6.56 -5.73 18.01
CA GLY A 94 -5.82 -6.73 18.81
C GLY A 94 -4.47 -7.23 18.34
N THR A 95 -3.96 -7.02 17.10
CA THR A 95 -2.65 -7.60 16.73
C THR A 95 -1.95 -6.97 15.53
N ARG A 96 -0.61 -7.04 15.57
CA ARG A 96 0.39 -6.54 14.61
C ARG A 96 0.17 -7.08 13.18
N PHE A 97 0.49 -6.26 12.18
CA PHE A 97 0.32 -6.56 10.76
C PHE A 97 1.53 -7.33 10.22
N SER A 98 1.32 -8.53 9.66
CA SER A 98 2.28 -9.14 8.73
C SER A 98 1.52 -9.68 7.52
N VAL A 99 1.91 -9.25 6.32
CA VAL A 99 1.37 -9.77 5.04
C VAL A 99 2.46 -10.65 4.43
N GLY A 100 2.14 -11.92 4.18
CA GLY A 100 3.11 -13.00 3.92
C GLY A 100 4.20 -12.71 2.88
N ASN A 101 5.36 -13.34 3.08
CA ASN A 101 6.63 -13.43 2.31
C ASN A 101 7.21 -12.21 1.56
N GLY A 102 6.45 -11.16 1.31
CA GLY A 102 6.88 -9.84 0.81
C GLY A 102 6.40 -8.73 1.74
N ALA A 103 6.60 -8.93 3.05
CA ALA A 103 5.97 -8.15 4.11
C ALA A 103 6.47 -6.70 4.13
N ILE A 104 5.63 -5.77 3.67
CA ILE A 104 5.69 -4.40 4.16
C ILE A 104 5.10 -4.44 5.57
N ASP A 105 5.94 -4.33 6.57
CA ASP A 105 5.48 -4.21 7.95
C ASP A 105 5.07 -2.76 8.23
N LEU A 106 3.76 -2.51 8.27
CA LEU A 106 3.21 -1.18 8.64
C LEU A 106 3.61 -0.78 10.08
N HIS A 107 4.02 -1.73 10.92
CA HIS A 107 4.51 -1.49 12.27
C HIS A 107 5.93 -0.89 12.28
N GLU A 108 6.84 -1.35 11.40
CA GLU A 108 8.14 -0.70 11.21
C GLU A 108 7.99 0.74 10.69
N LEU A 109 6.89 1.00 10.01
CA LEU A 109 6.54 2.30 9.43
C LEU A 109 5.86 3.26 10.43
N HIS A 110 5.57 2.83 11.66
CA HIS A 110 4.91 3.61 12.72
C HIS A 110 3.59 4.30 12.32
N LEU A 111 2.88 3.85 11.28
CA LEU A 111 1.62 4.43 10.85
C LEU A 111 0.42 3.63 11.41
N THR A 112 -0.48 4.33 12.10
CA THR A 112 -1.76 3.76 12.55
C THR A 112 -2.85 3.91 11.49
N VAL A 113 -3.92 3.14 11.60
CA VAL A 113 -5.10 3.31 10.71
C VAL A 113 -5.72 4.69 10.91
N GLU A 114 -5.74 5.18 12.15
CA GLU A 114 -6.24 6.50 12.49
C GLU A 114 -5.44 7.62 11.80
N ASP A 115 -4.11 7.48 11.73
CA ASP A 115 -3.26 8.41 11.00
C ASP A 115 -3.56 8.38 9.50
N LEU A 116 -3.68 7.19 8.91
CA LEU A 116 -4.01 7.04 7.50
C LEU A 116 -5.40 7.64 7.18
N GLU A 117 -6.38 7.45 8.06
CA GLU A 117 -7.70 8.05 7.93
C GLU A 117 -7.68 9.57 8.07
N ARG A 118 -6.81 10.09 8.95
CA ARG A 118 -6.59 11.52 9.12
C ARG A 118 -5.94 12.15 7.89
N PHE A 119 -5.00 11.47 7.24
CA PHE A 119 -4.38 11.97 6.01
C PHE A 119 -5.30 11.88 4.78
N GLY A 120 -6.29 10.98 4.80
CA GLY A 120 -7.19 10.80 3.67
C GLY A 120 -6.56 10.01 2.52
N PRO A 121 -7.08 10.14 1.28
CA PRO A 121 -6.47 9.57 0.09
C PRO A 121 -5.07 10.14 -0.17
N THR A 122 -4.05 9.31 0.01
CA THR A 122 -2.65 9.73 -0.10
C THR A 122 -1.74 8.59 -0.52
N LEU A 123 -0.58 8.96 -1.07
CA LEU A 123 0.50 8.03 -1.35
C LEU A 123 1.31 7.80 -0.07
N ILE A 124 1.38 6.55 0.35
CA ILE A 124 1.99 6.15 1.63
C ILE A 124 3.45 5.76 1.39
N VAL A 125 3.70 4.82 0.48
CA VAL A 125 5.05 4.36 0.09
C VAL A 125 5.17 4.36 -1.43
N ASP A 126 6.32 4.79 -1.93
CA ASP A 126 6.77 4.58 -3.30
C ASP A 126 8.25 4.18 -3.27
N HIS A 127 8.48 2.88 -3.29
CA HIS A 127 9.80 2.29 -3.19
C HIS A 127 10.18 1.64 -4.53
N LYS A 128 11.42 1.90 -4.93
CA LYS A 128 12.08 1.27 -6.07
C LYS A 128 13.44 0.83 -5.57
N GLY A 129 13.66 -0.47 -5.50
CA GLY A 129 14.95 -1.01 -5.10
C GLY A 129 15.90 -1.18 -6.28
N ARG A 130 17.08 -1.74 -5.98
CA ARG A 130 18.19 -1.80 -6.94
C ARG A 130 18.09 -2.94 -7.94
N SER A 131 17.45 -4.05 -7.57
CA SER A 131 17.27 -5.21 -8.46
C SER A 131 16.06 -5.03 -9.39
N GLY A 132 15.27 -3.97 -9.20
CA GLY A 132 14.10 -3.66 -10.03
C GLY A 132 12.78 -4.00 -9.36
N GLU A 133 12.82 -4.47 -8.12
CA GLU A 133 11.70 -4.58 -7.22
C GLU A 133 11.03 -3.22 -7.01
N ARG A 134 9.70 -3.22 -7.00
CA ARG A 134 8.92 -2.00 -6.84
C ARG A 134 7.74 -2.24 -5.93
N VAL A 135 7.48 -1.25 -5.09
CA VAL A 135 6.39 -1.32 -4.12
C VAL A 135 5.71 0.03 -4.03
N LEU A 136 4.39 0.05 -4.23
CA LEU A 136 3.52 1.20 -4.05
C LEU A 136 2.45 0.88 -3.02
N VAL A 137 2.23 1.80 -2.09
CA VAL A 137 1.16 1.72 -1.11
C VAL A 137 0.43 3.06 -1.09
N TRP A 138 -0.89 3.04 -1.23
CA TRP A 138 -1.70 4.26 -1.21
C TRP A 138 -3.09 4.00 -0.60
N SER A 139 -3.71 5.04 -0.07
CA SER A 139 -5.09 5.04 0.40
C SER A 139 -6.00 5.76 -0.60
N GLN A 140 -7.24 5.30 -0.72
CA GLN A 140 -8.29 5.94 -1.52
C GLN A 140 -9.67 5.74 -0.93
#